data_AF-A0A8X6XAU7-F1
#
_entry.id   AF-A0A8X6XAU7-F1
#
_cell.length_a   1.000
_cell.length_b   1.000
_cell.length_c   1.000
_cell.angle_alpha   90.00
_cell.angle_beta   90.00
_cell.angle_gamma   90.00
#
_symmetry.space_group_name_H-M   'P 1'
#
loop_
_entity.id
_entity.type
_entity.pdbx_description
1 polymer ?
#
loop_
_entity_poly.entity_id
_entity_poly.type
_entity_poly.pdbx_seq_one_letter_code
_entity_poly.pdbx_strand_id
1 'polypeptide(L)'
;KPFINFAFSIFKPIFSPAFLEKLKFYGSSGWKEDLLKIIDADQLPAFLGGNKTDPDGNPLCKTFVKHGQQIPESYYLNYRKKLLSCSSHLKKLSVQRSSMEEMRFEITERGSLLEWEFELKSRDIDFAVYFNSFGEESKLVKIIPKQRMDTYYGPEKIM
;
A
#
# COMPACT_ATOMS: atom_id res chain seq x y z
N LYS A 1 -10.23 2.28 -10.97
CA LYS A 1 -8.91 2.85 -11.30
C LYS A 1 -8.40 3.98 -10.35
N PRO A 2 -8.88 4.17 -9.09
CA PRO A 2 -8.37 5.27 -8.24
C PRO A 2 -6.93 5.03 -7.75
N PHE A 3 -6.56 3.76 -7.51
CA PHE A 3 -5.25 3.40 -6.96
C PHE A 3 -4.06 3.78 -7.86
N ILE A 4 -4.13 3.55 -9.17
CA ILE A 4 -3.02 3.88 -10.10
C ILE A 4 -2.78 5.39 -10.15
N ASN A 5 -3.84 6.19 -10.19
CA ASN A 5 -3.72 7.65 -10.20
C ASN A 5 -3.09 8.18 -8.90
N PHE A 6 -3.46 7.58 -7.77
CA PHE A 6 -2.86 7.88 -6.47
C PHE A 6 -1.39 7.46 -6.40
N ALA A 7 -1.07 6.20 -6.73
CA ALA A 7 0.32 5.75 -6.73
C ALA A 7 1.18 6.63 -7.66
N PHE A 8 0.66 6.96 -8.84
CA PHE A 8 1.34 7.85 -9.76
C PHE A 8 1.56 9.25 -9.18
N SER A 9 0.64 9.83 -8.42
CA SER A 9 0.86 11.14 -7.80
C SER A 9 2.00 11.14 -6.79
N ILE A 10 2.20 10.03 -6.06
CA ILE A 10 3.33 9.84 -5.14
C ILE A 10 4.66 9.76 -5.91
N PHE A 11 4.71 8.96 -6.97
CA PHE A 11 5.98 8.71 -7.69
C PHE A 11 6.32 9.76 -8.75
N LYS A 12 5.33 10.53 -9.23
CA LYS A 12 5.52 11.55 -10.28
C LYS A 12 6.68 12.51 -10.03
N PRO A 13 6.92 13.04 -8.82
CA PRO A 13 8.04 13.94 -8.54
C PRO A 13 9.43 13.30 -8.74
N ILE A 14 9.52 11.97 -8.74
CA ILE A 14 10.78 11.22 -8.87
C ILE A 14 11.13 10.98 -10.35
N PHE A 15 10.16 11.10 -11.26
CA PHE A 15 10.35 10.82 -12.67
C PHE A 15 10.82 12.04 -13.46
N SER A 16 11.75 11.82 -14.39
CA SER A 16 12.19 12.87 -15.31
C SER A 16 11.08 13.20 -16.32
N PRO A 17 11.02 14.44 -16.86
CA PRO A 17 10.06 14.80 -17.89
C PRO A 17 10.10 13.86 -19.10
N ALA A 18 11.30 13.49 -19.55
CA ALA A 18 11.51 12.58 -20.67
C ALA A 18 10.99 11.14 -20.40
N PHE A 19 10.96 10.69 -19.15
CA PHE A 19 10.33 9.41 -18.79
C PHE A 19 8.81 9.54 -18.79
N LEU A 20 8.28 10.63 -18.24
CA LEU A 20 6.84 10.89 -18.18
C LEU A 20 6.21 10.95 -19.58
N GLU A 21 6.89 11.51 -20.57
CA GLU A 21 6.44 11.53 -21.97
C GLU A 21 6.33 10.13 -22.61
N LYS A 22 7.12 9.16 -22.13
CA LYS A 22 7.12 7.78 -22.63
C LYS A 22 6.13 6.87 -21.90
N LEU A 23 5.56 7.34 -20.80
CA LEU A 23 4.68 6.55 -19.95
C LEU A 23 3.28 6.44 -20.58
N LYS A 24 2.78 5.20 -20.71
CA LYS A 24 1.43 4.93 -21.22
C LYS A 24 0.61 4.17 -20.18
N PHE A 25 -0.54 4.71 -19.82
CA PHE A 25 -1.48 4.05 -18.91
C PHE A 25 -2.59 3.38 -19.69
N TYR A 26 -2.69 2.07 -19.52
CA TYR A 26 -3.74 1.28 -20.14
C TYR A 26 -4.92 1.03 -19.20
N GLY A 27 -6.09 0.82 -19.80
CA GLY A 27 -7.28 0.35 -19.11
C GLY A 27 -7.34 -1.18 -19.01
N SER A 28 -8.55 -1.71 -18.96
CA SER A 28 -8.81 -3.16 -18.95
C SER A 28 -8.58 -3.83 -20.32
N SER A 29 -8.51 -3.05 -21.40
CA SER A 29 -8.38 -3.53 -22.78
C SER A 29 -7.41 -2.67 -23.58
N GLY A 30 -6.99 -3.15 -24.76
CA GLY A 30 -6.13 -2.42 -25.71
C GLY A 30 -4.63 -2.56 -25.45
N TRP A 31 -4.23 -2.99 -24.26
CA TRP A 31 -2.82 -3.06 -23.88
C TRP A 31 -2.08 -4.22 -24.54
N LYS A 32 -2.74 -5.38 -24.74
CA LYS A 32 -2.13 -6.54 -25.39
C LYS A 32 -1.84 -6.24 -26.86
N GLU A 33 -2.80 -5.64 -27.54
CA GLU A 33 -2.70 -5.27 -28.95
C GLU A 33 -1.61 -4.22 -29.17
N ASP A 34 -1.49 -3.26 -28.25
CA ASP A 34 -0.43 -2.26 -28.31
C ASP A 34 0.97 -2.82 -28.02
N LEU A 35 1.10 -3.78 -27.10
CA LEU A 35 2.37 -4.48 -26.87
C LEU A 35 2.84 -5.23 -28.12
N LEU A 36 1.92 -5.89 -28.83
CA LEU A 36 2.24 -6.61 -30.07
C LEU A 36 2.65 -5.70 -31.24
N LYS A 37 2.36 -4.39 -31.18
CA LYS A 37 2.85 -3.42 -32.17
C LYS A 37 4.32 -3.08 -31.98
N ILE A 38 4.87 -3.31 -30.78
CA ILE A 38 6.24 -2.91 -30.40
C ILE A 38 7.14 -4.10 -30.08
N ILE A 39 6.57 -5.27 -29.78
CA ILE A 39 7.28 -6.51 -29.45
C ILE A 39 6.68 -7.63 -30.31
N ASP A 40 7.56 -8.40 -30.94
CA ASP A 40 7.18 -9.59 -31.70
C ASP A 40 6.42 -10.62 -30.83
N ALA A 41 5.37 -11.24 -31.38
CA ALA A 41 4.51 -12.16 -30.63
C ALA A 41 5.30 -13.34 -30.03
N ASP A 42 6.30 -13.87 -30.73
CA ASP A 42 7.10 -15.01 -30.27
C ASP A 42 8.16 -14.60 -29.23
N GLN A 43 8.35 -13.30 -29.02
CA GLN A 43 9.20 -12.74 -27.96
C GLN A 43 8.41 -12.25 -26.74
N LEU A 44 7.11 -12.02 -26.87
CA LEU A 44 6.25 -11.57 -25.78
C LEU A 44 5.67 -12.76 -24.99
N PRO A 45 5.81 -12.82 -23.66
CA PRO A 45 5.17 -13.85 -22.83
C PRO A 45 3.67 -13.97 -23.09
N ALA A 46 3.17 -15.20 -23.12
CA ALA A 46 1.76 -15.47 -23.41
C ALA A 46 0.80 -14.82 -22.41
N PHE A 47 1.19 -14.72 -21.13
CA PHE A 47 0.38 -14.01 -20.13
C PHE A 47 0.23 -12.49 -20.41
N LEU A 48 1.14 -11.91 -21.22
CA LEU A 48 1.09 -10.52 -21.69
C LEU A 48 0.45 -10.37 -23.09
N GLY A 49 -0.03 -11.46 -23.69
CA GLY A 49 -0.72 -11.45 -24.98
C GLY A 49 0.11 -11.93 -26.18
N GLY A 50 1.33 -12.43 -25.98
CA GLY A 50 2.13 -13.05 -27.05
C GLY A 50 2.00 -14.57 -27.12
N ASN A 51 3.01 -15.22 -27.71
CA ASN A 51 3.10 -16.67 -27.90
C ASN A 51 4.21 -17.31 -27.07
N LYS A 52 5.12 -16.51 -26.48
CA LYS A 52 6.29 -17.04 -25.77
C LYS A 52 5.85 -17.77 -24.51
N THR A 53 6.35 -19.00 -24.36
CA THR A 53 6.17 -19.87 -23.19
C THR A 53 7.54 -20.37 -22.73
N ASP A 54 7.60 -20.90 -21.50
CA ASP A 54 8.76 -21.69 -21.07
C ASP A 54 8.88 -23.00 -21.88
N PRO A 55 10.02 -23.72 -21.84
CA PRO A 55 10.18 -25.00 -22.54
C PRO A 55 9.15 -26.08 -22.15
N ASP A 56 8.57 -25.98 -20.96
CA ASP A 56 7.50 -26.85 -20.46
C ASP A 56 6.09 -26.39 -20.89
N GLY A 57 6.00 -25.33 -21.70
CA GLY A 57 4.75 -24.72 -22.15
C GLY A 57 4.14 -23.71 -21.17
N ASN A 58 4.82 -23.34 -20.08
CA ASN A 58 4.26 -22.42 -19.09
C ASN A 58 4.09 -20.99 -19.65
N PRO A 59 2.85 -20.45 -19.72
CA PRO A 59 2.59 -19.13 -20.29
C PRO A 59 3.07 -17.97 -19.41
N LEU A 60 3.40 -18.25 -18.15
CA LEU A 60 3.93 -17.25 -17.21
C LEU A 60 5.44 -17.03 -17.38
N CYS A 61 6.13 -17.86 -18.16
CA CYS A 61 7.56 -17.71 -18.43
C CYS A 61 8.41 -17.61 -17.13
N LYS A 62 8.16 -18.49 -16.16
CA LYS A 62 8.78 -18.47 -14.82
C LYS A 62 10.28 -18.73 -14.83
N THR A 63 10.82 -19.28 -15.92
CA THR A 63 12.28 -19.47 -16.04
C THR A 63 13.03 -18.14 -16.02
N PHE A 64 12.45 -17.06 -16.56
CA PHE A 64 13.08 -15.73 -16.60
C PHE A 64 12.23 -14.61 -15.95
N VAL A 65 10.91 -14.76 -15.85
CA VAL A 65 10.04 -13.81 -15.14
C VAL A 65 9.87 -14.27 -13.70
N LYS A 66 10.34 -13.45 -12.75
CA LYS A 66 10.11 -13.68 -11.32
C LYS A 66 8.76 -13.08 -10.91
N HIS A 67 7.76 -13.96 -10.82
CA HIS A 67 6.46 -13.61 -10.26
C HIS A 67 6.58 -13.56 -8.75
N GLY A 68 6.20 -12.43 -8.14
CA GLY A 68 6.23 -12.28 -6.68
C GLY A 68 5.45 -13.41 -5.99
N GLN A 69 6.02 -13.94 -4.91
CA GLN A 69 5.39 -14.97 -4.08
C GLN A 69 5.42 -14.50 -2.62
N GLN A 70 4.59 -15.13 -1.80
CA GLN A 70 4.69 -14.95 -0.36
C GLN A 70 6.09 -15.36 0.09
N ILE A 71 6.77 -14.45 0.79
CA ILE A 71 8.10 -14.71 1.32
C ILE A 71 7.93 -15.69 2.51
N PRO A 72 8.65 -16.83 2.54
CA PRO A 72 8.57 -17.73 3.69
C PRO A 72 9.04 -17.06 4.98
N GLU A 73 8.36 -17.33 6.09
CA GLU A 73 8.64 -16.71 7.40
C GLU A 73 10.08 -16.94 7.88
N SER A 74 10.73 -18.03 7.45
CA SER A 74 12.14 -18.30 7.74
C SER A 74 13.10 -17.22 7.20
N TYR A 75 12.68 -16.44 6.20
CA TYR A 75 13.46 -15.32 5.67
C TYR A 75 13.11 -13.98 6.33
N TYR A 76 12.13 -13.95 7.24
CA TYR A 76 11.77 -12.73 7.92
C TYR A 76 12.88 -12.38 8.89
N LEU A 77 13.49 -11.22 8.67
CA LEU A 77 14.40 -10.66 9.64
C LEU A 77 13.57 -10.26 10.86
N ASN A 78 13.80 -10.92 12.00
CA ASN A 78 13.21 -10.56 13.29
C ASN A 78 13.79 -9.21 13.76
N TYR A 79 13.37 -8.12 13.14
CA TYR A 79 13.77 -6.77 13.50
C TYR A 79 13.11 -6.37 14.81
N ARG A 80 13.75 -6.70 15.93
CA ARG A 80 13.44 -6.13 17.26
C ARG A 80 13.84 -4.65 17.40
N LYS A 81 13.96 -3.91 16.30
CA LYS A 81 14.22 -2.47 16.35
C LYS A 81 12.88 -1.75 16.30
N LYS A 82 12.63 -1.00 17.36
CA LYS A 82 11.65 0.08 17.44
C LYS A 82 11.98 1.15 16.39
N LEU A 83 11.69 0.85 15.13
CA LEU A 83 12.11 1.60 13.94
C LEU A 83 11.52 3.02 13.94
N LEU A 84 10.30 3.16 14.44
CA LEU A 84 9.64 4.45 14.54
C LEU A 84 10.32 5.31 15.60
N SER A 85 10.68 4.79 16.78
CA SER A 85 11.25 5.60 17.88
C SER A 85 12.47 6.46 17.53
N CYS A 86 13.19 6.14 16.44
CA CYS A 86 14.35 6.89 15.92
C CYS A 86 14.00 7.95 14.86
N SER A 87 12.74 8.07 14.43
CA SER A 87 12.30 9.05 13.44
C SER A 87 12.02 10.41 14.07
N SER A 88 12.55 11.48 13.45
CA SER A 88 12.36 12.87 13.88
C SER A 88 10.96 13.42 13.64
N HIS A 89 10.15 12.77 12.80
CA HIS A 89 8.84 13.27 12.36
C HIS A 89 7.66 12.72 13.16
N LEU A 90 7.90 12.06 14.29
CA LEU A 90 6.84 11.42 15.07
C LEU A 90 6.21 12.34 16.11
N LYS A 91 4.89 12.30 16.16
CA LYS A 91 4.12 12.85 17.28
C LYS A 91 4.09 11.83 18.42
N LYS A 92 4.65 12.21 19.58
CA LYS A 92 4.60 11.41 20.80
C LYS A 92 3.32 11.73 21.56
N LEU A 93 2.56 10.69 21.93
CA LEU A 93 1.37 10.80 22.75
C LEU A 93 1.57 10.02 24.05
N SER A 94 1.06 10.55 25.15
CA SER A 94 1.13 9.92 26.47
C SER A 94 -0.29 9.65 26.96
N VAL A 95 -0.73 8.40 26.85
CA VAL A 95 -2.09 7.99 27.26
C VAL A 95 -2.03 7.51 28.71
N GLN A 96 -2.81 8.14 29.59
CA GLN A 96 -2.89 7.76 30.99
C GLN A 96 -3.71 6.48 31.17
N ARG A 97 -3.55 5.83 32.32
CA ARG A 97 -4.32 4.62 32.64
C ARG A 97 -5.81 4.93 32.60
N SER A 98 -6.58 4.12 31.86
CA SER A 98 -8.03 4.28 31.71
C SER A 98 -8.46 5.62 31.09
N SER A 99 -7.57 6.29 30.36
CA SER A 99 -7.90 7.47 29.55
C SER A 99 -7.87 7.14 28.05
N MET A 100 -8.27 8.11 27.23
CA MET A 100 -8.23 8.04 25.78
C MET A 100 -7.65 9.34 25.24
N GLU A 101 -6.86 9.24 24.17
CA GLU A 101 -6.39 10.38 23.38
C GLU A 101 -7.02 10.29 21.98
N GLU A 102 -7.46 11.42 21.44
CA GLU A 102 -8.14 11.50 20.14
C GLU A 102 -7.33 12.39 19.17
N MET A 103 -7.16 11.92 17.93
CA MET A 103 -6.61 12.71 16.84
C MET A 103 -7.69 12.95 15.79
N ARG A 104 -7.94 14.22 15.47
CA ARG A 104 -8.95 14.63 14.48
C ARG A 104 -8.28 15.11 13.21
N PHE A 105 -8.79 14.65 12.08
CA PHE A 105 -8.34 15.03 10.75
C PHE A 105 -9.53 15.49 9.93
N GLU A 106 -9.45 16.69 9.37
CA GLU A 106 -10.46 17.22 8.47
C GLU A 106 -10.19 16.73 7.05
N ILE A 107 -11.17 16.09 6.43
CA ILE A 107 -11.07 15.56 5.06
C ILE A 107 -11.74 16.56 4.13
N THR A 108 -10.94 17.35 3.42
CA THR A 108 -11.40 18.38 2.48
C THR A 108 -11.67 17.84 1.08
N GLU A 109 -10.99 16.76 0.69
CA GLU A 109 -11.05 16.19 -0.65
C GLU A 109 -11.64 14.77 -0.65
N ARG A 110 -12.56 14.49 -1.58
CA ARG A 110 -13.09 13.13 -1.73
C ARG A 110 -12.02 12.22 -2.32
N GLY A 111 -11.86 11.04 -1.72
CA GLY A 111 -10.89 10.04 -2.16
C GLY A 111 -9.51 10.17 -1.52
N SER A 112 -9.35 11.06 -0.51
CA SER A 112 -8.17 11.08 0.35
C SER A 112 -8.02 9.75 1.10
N LEU A 113 -6.76 9.40 1.40
CA LEU A 113 -6.39 8.20 2.14
C LEU A 113 -5.89 8.58 3.53
N LEU A 114 -6.32 7.82 4.52
CA LEU A 114 -5.85 7.91 5.89
C LEU A 114 -4.98 6.70 6.18
N GLU A 115 -3.67 6.90 6.20
CA GLU A 115 -2.69 5.89 6.60
C GLU A 115 -2.20 6.21 8.01
N TRP A 116 -1.97 5.18 8.82
CA TRP A 116 -1.37 5.35 10.14
C TRP A 116 -0.36 4.26 10.43
N GLU A 117 0.65 4.66 11.20
CA GLU A 117 1.64 3.77 11.77
C GLU A 117 1.95 4.25 13.19
N PHE A 118 1.93 3.34 14.16
CA PHE A 118 2.28 3.70 15.54
C PHE A 118 3.07 2.61 16.23
N GLU A 119 3.81 3.03 17.26
CA GLU A 119 4.63 2.17 18.10
C GLU A 119 4.35 2.46 19.57
N LEU A 120 4.14 1.41 20.36
CA LEU A 120 3.92 1.50 21.79
C LEU A 120 5.23 1.35 22.55
N LYS A 121 5.43 2.22 23.54
CA LYS A 121 6.59 2.10 24.44
C LYS A 121 6.50 0.82 25.28
N SER A 122 5.30 0.48 25.75
CA SER A 122 5.02 -0.67 26.60
C SER A 122 3.54 -1.00 26.61
N ARG A 123 3.20 -2.28 26.78
CA ARG A 123 1.83 -2.82 26.82
C ARG A 123 1.07 -2.59 25.51
N ASP A 124 -0.19 -3.00 25.54
CA ASP A 124 -1.16 -2.81 24.49
C ASP A 124 -1.93 -1.50 24.66
N ILE A 125 -2.68 -1.13 23.63
CA ILE A 125 -3.63 -0.04 23.62
C ILE A 125 -4.91 -0.49 22.94
N ASP A 126 -6.04 0.09 23.34
CA ASP A 126 -7.24 0.02 22.53
C ASP A 126 -7.20 1.08 21.42
N PHE A 127 -7.31 0.65 20.17
CA PHE A 127 -7.30 1.53 19.00
C PHE A 127 -8.63 1.44 18.23
N ALA A 128 -9.12 2.58 17.73
CA ALA A 128 -10.34 2.66 16.93
C ALA A 128 -10.28 3.85 15.97
N VAL A 129 -10.95 3.75 14.82
CA VAL A 129 -11.08 4.84 13.84
C VAL A 129 -12.54 5.09 13.57
N TYR A 130 -12.94 6.36 13.67
CA TYR A 130 -14.29 6.82 13.43
C TYR A 130 -14.30 7.87 12.32
N PHE A 131 -15.37 7.88 11.55
CA PHE A 131 -15.65 8.91 10.56
C PHE A 131 -16.89 9.70 11.01
N ASN A 132 -16.77 11.02 10.97
CA ASN A 132 -17.86 11.94 11.25
C ASN A 132 -18.12 12.79 10.00
N SER A 133 -19.32 12.70 9.44
CA SER A 133 -19.75 13.58 8.36
C SER A 133 -20.19 14.93 8.92
N PHE A 134 -19.55 16.03 8.47
CA PHE A 134 -19.96 17.39 8.82
C PHE A 134 -21.47 17.58 8.64
N GLY A 135 -22.16 18.05 9.69
CA GLY A 135 -23.59 18.39 9.69
C GLY A 135 -24.52 17.45 10.46
N GLU A 136 -24.05 16.28 10.91
CA GLU A 136 -24.79 15.41 11.82
C GLU A 136 -23.91 15.01 13.01
N GLU A 137 -23.91 15.81 14.09
CA GLU A 137 -23.13 15.54 15.32
C GLU A 137 -23.38 14.14 15.93
N SER A 138 -24.42 13.44 15.49
CA SER A 138 -24.92 12.20 16.07
C SER A 138 -24.63 10.93 15.25
N LYS A 139 -23.97 10.99 14.08
CA LYS A 139 -23.60 9.79 13.31
C LYS A 139 -22.09 9.59 13.20
N LEU A 140 -21.46 9.20 14.31
CA LEU A 140 -20.12 8.63 14.32
C LEU A 140 -20.14 7.22 13.71
N VAL A 141 -19.66 7.09 12.47
CA VAL A 141 -19.54 5.80 11.79
C VAL A 141 -18.21 5.16 12.19
N LYS A 142 -18.26 3.94 12.73
CA LYS A 142 -17.05 3.15 13.05
C LYS A 142 -16.45 2.61 11.75
N ILE A 143 -15.26 3.08 11.40
CA ILE A 143 -14.51 2.58 10.24
C ILE A 143 -13.66 1.39 10.67
N ILE A 144 -12.91 1.54 11.77
CA ILE A 144 -12.16 0.45 12.40
C ILE A 144 -12.74 0.25 13.81
N PRO A 145 -13.28 -0.93 14.13
CA PRO A 145 -13.83 -1.21 15.45
C PRO A 145 -12.73 -1.15 16.51
N LYS A 146 -13.13 -0.86 17.75
CA LYS A 146 -12.23 -0.83 18.90
C LYS A 146 -11.58 -2.21 19.07
N GLN A 147 -10.27 -2.27 18.91
CA GLN A 147 -9.49 -3.49 19.02
C GLN A 147 -8.25 -3.27 19.86
N ARG A 148 -7.86 -4.32 20.60
CA ARG A 148 -6.69 -4.31 21.47
C ARG A 148 -5.47 -4.65 20.63
N MET A 149 -4.53 -3.72 20.54
CA MET A 149 -3.33 -3.84 19.72
C MET A 149 -2.08 -3.74 20.58
N ASP A 150 -1.06 -4.52 20.24
CA ASP A 150 0.30 -4.34 20.73
C ASP A 150 1.25 -4.16 19.55
N THR A 151 2.42 -3.58 19.80
CA THR A 151 3.45 -3.40 18.78
C THR A 151 4.71 -4.18 19.16
N TYR A 152 4.54 -5.35 19.80
CA TYR A 152 5.66 -6.11 20.37
C TYR A 152 6.56 -6.69 19.27
N TYR A 153 5.96 -7.16 18.17
CA TYR A 153 6.67 -7.77 17.05
C TYR A 153 7.02 -6.79 15.92
N GLY A 154 6.56 -5.55 16.01
CA GLY A 154 6.78 -4.50 15.02
C GLY A 154 5.78 -3.35 15.18
N PRO A 155 5.97 -2.22 14.48
CA PRO A 155 4.97 -1.17 14.42
C PRO A 155 3.70 -1.70 13.75
N GLU A 156 2.54 -1.24 14.22
CA GLU A 156 1.27 -1.52 13.57
C GLU A 156 1.09 -0.56 12.39
N LYS A 157 0.99 -1.11 11.18
CA LYS A 157 0.82 -0.35 9.92
C LYS A 157 -0.43 -0.81 9.19
N ILE A 158 -1.32 0.13 8.89
CA ILE A 158 -2.48 -0.11 8.01
C ILE A 158 -2.38 0.90 6.86
N MET A 159 -2.32 0.36 5.63
CA MET A 159 -2.32 1.10 4.35
C MET A 159 -3.71 1.05 3.73
#